data_AF-A0A956GV33-F1
#
_entry.id   AF-A0A956GV33-F1
#
_cell.length_a   1.000
_cell.length_b   1.000
_cell.length_c   1.000
_cell.angle_alpha   90.00
_cell.angle_beta   90.00
_cell.angle_gamma   90.00
#
_symmetry.space_group_name_H-M   'P 1'
#
loop_
_entity.id
_entity.type
_entity.pdbx_description
1 polymer ?
#
loop_
_entity_poly.entity_id
_entity_poly.type
_entity_poly.pdbx_seq_one_letter_code
_entity_poly.pdbx_strand_id
1 'polypeptide(L)'
;MASKSAYQAQEKGAEIEEQLDQLEKLIDRLRVMYEQYFLGISKLAPAQLHTEAERRIRDVTQLQIKNTGLRYRFATLSQKFGAYNSYWKRTMRQIEQGRYVRDLQRVGRKAARTGDDIPEEILQAMPKLMRERVKRDRAAAEAIARRQGKLDAAAAAAAGDADDGA
;
A
#
# COMPACT_ATOMS: atom_id res chain seq x y z
N MET A 1 -51.13 -3.59 -0.16
CA MET A 1 -50.13 -4.64 -0.48
C MET A 1 -48.99 -3.99 -1.26
N ALA A 2 -47.75 -4.12 -0.81
CA ALA A 2 -46.60 -3.60 -1.57
C ALA A 2 -46.53 -4.33 -2.93
N SER A 3 -46.54 -3.57 -4.01
CA SER A 3 -46.65 -4.06 -5.39
C SER A 3 -45.33 -4.70 -5.85
N LYS A 4 -45.42 -5.71 -6.72
CA LYS A 4 -44.29 -6.49 -7.30
C LYS A 4 -43.13 -5.61 -7.82
N SER A 5 -43.43 -4.39 -8.27
CA SER A 5 -42.45 -3.40 -8.73
C SER A 5 -41.53 -2.87 -7.61
N ALA A 6 -42.04 -2.69 -6.38
CA ALA A 6 -41.25 -2.22 -5.26
C ALA A 6 -40.24 -3.29 -4.80
N TYR A 7 -40.65 -4.56 -4.76
CA TYR A 7 -39.77 -5.68 -4.47
C TYR A 7 -38.63 -5.80 -5.49
N GLN A 8 -38.93 -5.71 -6.78
CA GLN A 8 -37.90 -5.75 -7.84
C GLN A 8 -36.91 -4.58 -7.77
N ALA A 9 -37.37 -3.39 -7.38
CA ALA A 9 -36.49 -2.24 -7.22
C ALA A 9 -35.55 -2.40 -6.01
N GLN A 10 -36.05 -2.99 -4.92
CA GLN A 10 -35.26 -3.29 -3.73
C GLN A 10 -34.23 -4.41 -4.00
N GLU A 11 -34.64 -5.48 -4.70
CA GLU A 11 -33.76 -6.58 -5.12
C GLU A 11 -32.60 -6.08 -5.99
N LYS A 12 -32.89 -5.27 -7.02
CA LYS A 12 -31.85 -4.62 -7.83
C LYS A 12 -30.93 -3.71 -7.02
N GLY A 13 -31.45 -3.05 -5.98
CA GLY A 13 -30.64 -2.24 -5.07
C GLY A 13 -29.63 -3.09 -4.31
N ALA A 14 -30.08 -4.24 -3.77
CA ALA A 14 -29.23 -5.18 -3.05
C ALA A 14 -28.18 -5.84 -3.96
N GLU A 15 -28.53 -6.19 -5.20
CA GLU A 15 -27.59 -6.71 -6.19
C GLU A 15 -26.46 -5.70 -6.48
N ILE A 16 -26.80 -4.42 -6.68
CA ILE A 16 -25.81 -3.37 -6.90
C ILE A 16 -24.92 -3.21 -5.67
N GLU A 17 -25.50 -3.24 -4.46
CA GLU A 17 -24.74 -3.13 -3.22
C GLU A 17 -23.71 -4.27 -3.08
N GLU A 18 -24.10 -5.51 -3.37
CA GLU A 18 -23.18 -6.64 -3.38
C GLU A 18 -22.08 -6.49 -4.44
N GLN A 19 -22.42 -6.04 -5.65
CA GLN A 19 -21.44 -5.77 -6.69
C GLN A 19 -20.40 -4.72 -6.26
N LEU A 20 -20.84 -3.68 -5.54
CA LEU A 20 -19.95 -2.65 -4.99
C LEU A 20 -19.05 -3.20 -3.88
N ASP A 21 -19.58 -4.04 -2.98
CA ASP A 21 -18.79 -4.72 -1.94
C ASP A 21 -17.69 -5.59 -2.55
N GLN A 22 -18.03 -6.37 -3.58
CA GLN A 22 -17.08 -7.23 -4.26
C GLN A 22 -16.02 -6.40 -5.01
N LEU A 23 -16.42 -5.29 -5.65
CA LEU A 23 -15.50 -4.38 -6.32
C LEU A 23 -14.52 -3.75 -5.33
N GLU A 24 -15.00 -3.32 -4.16
CA GLU A 24 -14.14 -2.75 -3.11
C GLU A 24 -13.07 -3.74 -2.63
N LYS A 25 -13.49 -4.97 -2.30
CA LYS A 25 -12.57 -6.06 -1.91
C LYS A 25 -11.55 -6.36 -3.01
N LEU A 26 -11.99 -6.36 -4.28
CA LEU A 26 -11.11 -6.59 -5.42
C LEU A 26 -10.07 -5.46 -5.56
N ILE A 27 -10.48 -4.18 -5.44
CA ILE A 27 -9.57 -3.03 -5.50
C ILE A 27 -8.51 -3.11 -4.40
N ASP A 28 -8.90 -3.45 -3.17
CA ASP A 28 -7.96 -3.56 -2.05
C ASP A 28 -7.01 -4.75 -2.20
N ARG A 29 -7.52 -5.89 -2.68
CA ARG A 29 -6.66 -7.03 -3.04
C ARG A 29 -5.68 -6.67 -4.13
N LEU A 30 -6.13 -5.99 -5.18
CA LEU A 30 -5.31 -5.59 -6.31
C LEU A 30 -4.18 -4.66 -5.88
N ARG A 31 -4.48 -3.69 -5.00
CA ARG A 31 -3.48 -2.84 -4.35
C ARG A 31 -2.39 -3.68 -3.69
N VAL A 32 -2.76 -4.60 -2.80
CA VAL A 32 -1.81 -5.45 -2.07
C VAL A 32 -0.93 -6.26 -3.03
N MET A 33 -1.51 -6.81 -4.10
CA MET A 33 -0.75 -7.60 -5.07
C MET A 33 0.26 -6.77 -5.87
N TYR A 34 -0.10 -5.56 -6.28
CA TYR A 34 0.86 -4.64 -6.91
C TYR A 34 1.97 -4.23 -5.94
N GLU A 35 1.63 -3.96 -4.68
CA GLU A 35 2.62 -3.64 -3.66
C GLU A 35 3.64 -4.78 -3.48
N GLN A 36 3.17 -6.04 -3.42
CA GLN A 36 4.05 -7.21 -3.35
C GLN A 36 4.93 -7.37 -4.59
N TYR A 37 4.37 -7.11 -5.78
CA TYR A 37 5.14 -7.13 -7.03
C TYR A 37 6.24 -6.07 -7.03
N PHE A 38 5.93 -4.84 -6.65
CA PHE A 38 6.93 -3.77 -6.59
C PHE A 38 8.02 -4.05 -5.54
N LEU A 39 7.65 -4.67 -4.42
CA LEU A 39 8.59 -5.11 -3.39
C LEU A 39 9.44 -6.33 -3.80
N GLY A 40 9.22 -6.89 -5.00
CA GLY A 40 9.91 -8.08 -5.51
C GLY A 40 9.52 -9.38 -4.80
N ILE A 41 8.46 -9.37 -3.97
CA ILE A 41 7.92 -10.58 -3.32
C ILE A 41 7.18 -11.43 -4.36
N SER A 42 6.35 -10.78 -5.18
CA SER A 42 5.76 -11.40 -6.36
C SER A 42 6.64 -11.14 -7.58
N LYS A 43 6.87 -12.17 -8.39
CA LYS A 43 7.62 -12.06 -9.64
C LYS A 43 6.79 -11.49 -10.81
N LEU A 44 5.46 -11.59 -10.72
CA LEU A 44 4.54 -11.22 -11.79
C LEU A 44 3.56 -10.15 -11.32
N ALA A 45 3.26 -9.21 -12.21
CA ALA A 45 2.23 -8.20 -11.99
C ALA A 45 0.84 -8.87 -12.01
N PRO A 46 -0.12 -8.40 -11.20
CA PRO A 46 -1.46 -8.98 -11.10
C PRO A 46 -2.38 -8.55 -12.26
N ALA A 47 -1.97 -8.81 -13.50
CA ALA A 47 -2.66 -8.36 -14.71
C ALA A 47 -4.12 -8.86 -14.81
N GLN A 48 -4.36 -10.13 -14.47
CA GLN A 48 -5.71 -10.72 -14.53
C GLN A 48 -6.68 -10.01 -13.57
N LEU A 49 -6.27 -9.79 -12.32
CA LEU A 49 -7.08 -9.08 -11.33
C LEU A 49 -7.29 -7.60 -11.71
N HIS A 50 -6.30 -6.99 -12.37
CA HIS A 50 -6.41 -5.63 -12.88
C HIS A 50 -7.47 -5.53 -13.98
N THR A 51 -7.42 -6.41 -14.98
CA THR A 51 -8.45 -6.49 -16.03
C THR A 51 -9.83 -6.81 -15.47
N GLU A 52 -9.92 -7.67 -14.45
CA GLU A 52 -11.19 -7.96 -13.77
C GLU A 52 -11.77 -6.70 -13.10
N ALA A 53 -10.94 -5.91 -12.41
CA ALA A 53 -11.37 -4.68 -11.78
C ALA A 53 -11.84 -3.64 -12.81
N GLU A 54 -11.11 -3.47 -13.91
CA GLU A 54 -11.52 -2.59 -15.01
C GLU A 54 -12.86 -3.01 -15.61
N ARG A 55 -13.07 -4.32 -15.80
CA ARG A 55 -14.34 -4.85 -16.29
C ARG A 55 -15.48 -4.54 -15.33
N ARG A 56 -15.34 -4.87 -14.04
CA ARG A 56 -16.39 -4.62 -13.03
C ARG A 56 -16.74 -3.13 -12.92
N ILE A 57 -15.76 -2.23 -12.99
CA ILE A 57 -16.01 -0.78 -12.99
C ILE A 57 -16.82 -0.39 -14.24
N ARG A 58 -16.46 -0.90 -15.42
CA ARG A 58 -17.20 -0.65 -16.65
C ARG A 58 -18.63 -1.15 -16.57
N ASP A 59 -18.82 -2.37 -16.08
CA ASP A 59 -20.14 -3.00 -15.94
C ASP A 59 -21.04 -2.14 -15.04
N VAL A 60 -20.55 -1.73 -13.85
CA VAL A 60 -21.32 -0.89 -12.92
C VAL A 60 -21.54 0.53 -13.46
N THR A 61 -20.61 1.08 -14.25
CA THR A 61 -20.78 2.39 -14.92
C THR A 61 -21.97 2.38 -15.88
N GLN A 62 -22.23 1.25 -16.54
CA GLN A 62 -23.34 1.10 -17.48
C GLN A 62 -24.69 0.89 -16.77
N LEU A 63 -24.68 0.54 -15.47
CA LEU A 63 -25.90 0.40 -14.69
C LEU A 63 -26.48 1.77 -14.31
N GLN A 64 -27.79 1.93 -14.51
CA GLN A 64 -28.51 3.09 -13.99
C GLN A 64 -28.79 2.94 -12.49
N ILE A 65 -27.86 3.39 -11.66
CA ILE A 65 -28.01 3.38 -10.20
C ILE A 65 -29.00 4.49 -9.80
N LYS A 66 -30.21 4.11 -9.40
CA LYS A 66 -31.26 5.06 -8.93
C LYS A 66 -30.95 5.60 -7.54
N ASN A 67 -30.40 4.77 -6.65
CA ASN A 67 -30.06 5.13 -5.29
C ASN A 67 -28.83 6.08 -5.26
N THR A 68 -28.99 7.26 -4.66
CA THR A 68 -27.93 8.27 -4.58
C THR A 68 -26.75 7.83 -3.74
N GLY A 69 -26.98 7.10 -2.64
CA GLY A 69 -25.93 6.59 -1.76
C GLY A 69 -25.05 5.55 -2.47
N LEU A 70 -25.66 4.60 -3.19
CA LEU A 70 -24.93 3.62 -4.00
C LEU A 70 -24.15 4.31 -5.13
N ARG A 71 -24.70 5.35 -5.75
CA ARG A 71 -24.03 6.14 -6.79
C ARG A 71 -22.80 6.85 -6.24
N TYR A 72 -22.91 7.47 -5.06
CA TYR A 72 -21.78 8.10 -4.39
C TYR A 72 -20.70 7.08 -4.03
N ARG A 73 -21.09 5.94 -3.44
CA ARG A 73 -20.16 4.85 -3.12
C ARG A 73 -19.41 4.36 -4.36
N PHE A 74 -20.11 4.14 -5.47
CA PHE A 74 -19.50 3.76 -6.74
C PHE A 74 -18.51 4.83 -7.25
N ALA A 75 -18.87 6.11 -7.17
CA ALA A 75 -17.99 7.21 -7.56
C ALA A 75 -16.69 7.22 -6.72
N THR A 76 -16.79 7.03 -5.40
CA THR A 76 -15.63 6.91 -4.50
C THR A 76 -14.74 5.72 -4.87
N LEU A 77 -15.32 4.54 -5.13
CA LEU A 77 -14.56 3.37 -5.54
C LEU A 77 -13.86 3.56 -6.89
N SER A 78 -14.54 4.19 -7.85
CA SER A 78 -13.98 4.51 -9.17
C SER A 78 -12.81 5.49 -9.05
N GLN A 79 -12.93 6.52 -8.21
CA GLN A 79 -11.84 7.46 -7.93
C GLN A 79 -10.66 6.77 -7.24
N LYS A 80 -10.92 5.93 -6.23
CA LYS A 80 -9.90 5.13 -5.53
C LYS A 80 -9.12 4.25 -6.51
N PHE A 81 -9.81 3.53 -7.40
CA PHE A 81 -9.17 2.74 -8.45
C PHE A 81 -8.36 3.60 -9.42
N GLY A 82 -8.91 4.73 -9.89
CA GLY A 82 -8.21 5.64 -10.81
C GLY A 82 -6.89 6.19 -10.23
N ALA A 83 -6.89 6.56 -8.95
CA ALA A 83 -5.69 6.99 -8.24
C ALA A 83 -4.65 5.88 -8.17
N TYR A 84 -5.04 4.67 -7.77
CA TYR A 84 -4.13 3.52 -7.73
C TYR A 84 -3.61 3.12 -9.11
N ASN A 85 -4.46 3.09 -10.14
CA ASN A 85 -4.06 2.74 -11.50
C ASN A 85 -3.00 3.71 -12.05
N SER A 86 -3.19 5.01 -11.79
CA SER A 86 -2.20 6.04 -12.16
C SER A 86 -0.86 5.83 -11.46
N TYR A 87 -0.91 5.52 -10.16
CA TYR A 87 0.27 5.17 -9.37
C TYR A 87 0.98 3.91 -9.89
N TRP A 88 0.23 2.83 -10.17
CA TRP A 88 0.78 1.57 -10.67
C TRP A 88 1.47 1.76 -12.02
N LYS A 89 0.82 2.45 -12.97
CA LYS A 89 1.41 2.75 -14.29
C LYS A 89 2.72 3.54 -14.17
N ARG A 90 2.74 4.57 -13.32
CA ARG A 90 3.96 5.35 -13.06
C ARG A 90 5.08 4.48 -12.48
N THR A 91 4.74 3.63 -11.52
CA THR A 91 5.71 2.76 -10.85
C THR A 91 6.24 1.67 -11.79
N MET A 92 5.39 1.04 -12.60
CA MET A 92 5.83 0.09 -13.62
C MET A 92 6.81 0.73 -14.61
N ARG A 93 6.52 1.93 -15.09
CA ARG A 93 7.45 2.68 -15.95
C ARG A 93 8.80 2.97 -15.26
N GLN A 94 8.80 3.26 -13.96
CA GLN A 94 10.05 3.45 -13.19
C GLN A 94 10.84 2.14 -13.03
N ILE A 95 10.15 1.01 -12.90
CA ILE A 95 10.76 -0.33 -12.84
C ILE A 95 11.39 -0.68 -14.18
N GLU A 96 10.66 -0.51 -15.29
CA GLU A 96 11.16 -0.72 -16.65
C GLU A 96 12.41 0.11 -16.94
N GLN A 97 12.46 1.33 -16.40
CA GLN A 97 13.60 2.25 -16.56
C GLN A 97 14.72 2.01 -15.53
N GLY A 98 14.60 0.98 -14.68
CA GLY A 98 15.58 0.61 -13.65
C GLY A 98 15.76 1.64 -12.51
N ARG A 99 14.88 2.65 -12.42
CA ARG A 99 14.99 3.73 -11.42
C ARG A 99 14.31 3.39 -10.11
N TYR A 100 13.31 2.51 -10.13
CA TYR A 100 12.56 2.14 -8.93
C TYR A 100 13.45 1.56 -7.82
N VAL A 101 14.35 0.62 -8.16
CA VAL A 101 15.30 0.03 -7.21
C VAL A 101 16.26 1.09 -6.65
N ARG A 102 16.72 2.03 -7.49
CA ARG A 102 17.61 3.13 -7.08
C ARG A 102 16.92 4.09 -6.12
N ASP A 103 15.64 4.41 -6.37
CA ASP A 103 14.85 5.27 -5.51
C ASP A 103 14.57 4.59 -4.15
N LEU A 104 14.24 3.30 -4.15
CA LEU A 104 14.15 2.47 -2.95
C LEU A 104 15.45 2.47 -2.13
N GLN A 105 16.59 2.23 -2.77
CA GLN A 105 17.90 2.25 -2.12
C GLN A 105 18.30 3.65 -1.65
N ARG A 106 17.86 4.71 -2.34
CA ARG A 106 18.10 6.10 -1.93
C ARG A 106 17.27 6.44 -0.69
N VAL A 107 16.00 6.05 -0.65
CA VAL A 107 15.13 6.21 0.52
C VAL A 107 15.69 5.44 1.71
N GLY A 108 16.10 4.18 1.51
CA GLY A 108 16.75 3.38 2.56
C GLY A 108 18.05 4.00 3.09
N ARG A 109 18.92 4.49 2.20
CA ARG A 109 20.17 5.18 2.58
C ARG A 109 19.94 6.52 3.27
N LYS A 110 18.93 7.29 2.86
CA LYS A 110 18.56 8.55 3.50
C LYS A 110 18.01 8.31 4.90
N ALA A 111 17.13 7.31 5.07
CA ALA A 111 16.62 6.89 6.37
C ALA A 111 17.75 6.44 7.31
N ALA A 112 18.70 5.65 6.80
CA ALA A 112 19.85 5.20 7.59
C ALA A 112 20.85 6.32 7.94
N ARG A 113 21.01 7.35 7.08
CA ARG A 113 21.96 8.46 7.30
C ARG A 113 21.44 9.55 8.22
N THR A 114 20.15 9.88 8.12
CA THR A 114 19.63 11.08 8.78
C THR A 114 19.19 10.77 10.21
N GLY A 115 18.86 9.53 10.56
CA GLY A 115 18.32 9.18 11.89
C GLY A 115 16.93 9.77 12.17
N ASP A 116 16.55 10.82 11.46
CA ASP A 116 15.23 11.41 11.43
C ASP A 116 14.21 10.53 10.73
N ASP A 117 12.97 10.62 11.21
CA ASP A 117 11.79 10.04 10.58
C ASP A 117 11.78 10.32 9.07
N ILE A 118 11.56 9.28 8.28
CA ILE A 118 11.24 9.46 6.87
C ILE A 118 10.04 10.42 6.82
N PRO A 119 10.13 11.55 6.10
CA PRO A 119 9.06 12.55 6.09
C PRO A 119 7.71 11.88 5.85
N GLU A 120 6.76 12.12 6.74
CA GLU A 120 5.45 11.44 6.75
C GLU A 120 4.74 11.58 5.39
N GLU A 121 4.97 12.68 4.67
CA GLU A 121 4.50 12.90 3.29
C GLU A 121 5.01 11.85 2.29
N ILE A 122 6.27 11.42 2.43
CA ILE A 122 6.88 10.37 1.59
C ILE A 122 6.32 9.01 2.02
N LEU A 123 6.17 8.76 3.33
CA LEU A 123 5.55 7.55 3.87
C LEU A 123 4.07 7.41 3.43
N GLN A 124 3.36 8.52 3.33
CA GLN A 124 1.96 8.59 2.95
C GLN A 124 1.74 8.43 1.45
N ALA A 125 2.65 8.96 0.62
CA ALA A 125 2.72 8.67 -0.81
C ALA A 125 3.12 7.21 -1.10
N MET A 126 3.74 6.52 -0.12
CA MET A 126 4.09 5.12 -0.23
C MET A 126 2.88 4.20 0.05
N PRO A 127 2.75 3.10 -0.72
CA PRO A 127 1.73 2.09 -0.49
C PRO A 127 1.87 1.42 0.89
N LYS A 128 0.79 0.84 1.44
CA LYS A 128 0.68 0.52 2.88
C LYS A 128 1.67 -0.56 3.30
N LEU A 129 1.88 -1.60 2.51
CA LEU A 129 2.86 -2.65 2.82
C LEU A 129 4.30 -2.15 2.67
N MET A 130 4.53 -1.17 1.79
CA MET A 130 5.81 -0.49 1.66
C MET A 130 6.07 0.37 2.91
N ARG A 131 5.06 1.09 3.40
CA ARG A 131 5.08 1.84 4.65
C ARG A 131 5.41 0.92 5.84
N GLU A 132 4.74 -0.22 5.94
CA GLU A 132 4.94 -1.17 7.03
C GLU A 132 6.28 -1.92 6.94
N ARG A 133 6.76 -2.27 5.73
CA ARG A 133 8.09 -2.87 5.55
C ARG A 133 9.20 -1.87 5.84
N VAL A 134 9.06 -0.62 5.39
CA VAL A 134 10.00 0.47 5.71
C VAL A 134 10.05 0.70 7.23
N LYS A 135 8.89 0.70 7.92
CA LYS A 135 8.85 0.75 9.39
C LYS A 135 9.54 -0.44 10.04
N ARG A 136 9.35 -1.66 9.52
CA ARG A 136 9.93 -2.89 10.07
C ARG A 136 11.45 -2.97 9.87
N ASP A 137 11.92 -2.63 8.67
CA ASP A 137 13.34 -2.57 8.32
C ASP A 137 14.05 -1.47 9.15
N ARG A 138 13.35 -0.35 9.43
CA ARG A 138 13.81 0.71 10.34
C ARG A 138 13.91 0.23 11.78
N ALA A 139 12.88 -0.45 12.31
CA ALA A 139 12.92 -1.01 13.66
C ALA A 139 14.07 -2.01 13.84
N ALA A 140 14.37 -2.79 12.79
CA ALA A 140 15.53 -3.69 12.78
C ALA A 140 16.87 -2.91 12.78
N ALA A 141 16.98 -1.85 11.99
CA ALA A 141 18.17 -1.00 11.96
C ALA A 141 18.42 -0.27 13.30
N GLU A 142 17.37 0.27 13.92
CA GLU A 142 17.45 0.89 15.25
C GLU A 142 17.84 -0.11 16.34
N ALA A 143 17.34 -1.35 16.26
CA ALA A 143 17.72 -2.41 17.18
C ALA A 143 19.20 -2.78 17.04
N ILE A 144 19.74 -2.82 15.81
CA ILE A 144 21.15 -3.07 15.54
C ILE A 144 22.02 -1.92 16.08
N ALA A 145 21.63 -0.66 15.81
CA ALA A 145 22.34 0.53 16.31
C ALA A 145 22.36 0.62 17.84
N ARG A 146 21.23 0.34 18.52
CA ARG A 146 21.20 0.25 20.00
C ARG A 146 22.09 -0.86 20.54
N ARG A 147 22.22 -1.97 19.80
CA ARG A 147 23.09 -3.08 20.18
C ARG A 147 24.57 -2.69 20.03
N GLN A 148 24.93 -2.06 18.92
CA GLN A 148 26.28 -1.52 18.70
C GLN A 148 26.64 -0.46 19.74
N GLY A 149 25.79 0.52 20.00
CA GLY A 149 26.05 1.53 21.03
C GLY A 149 26.17 0.95 22.46
N LYS A 150 25.44 -0.12 22.78
CA LYS A 150 25.62 -0.85 24.05
C LYS A 150 26.93 -1.64 24.10
N LEU A 151 27.37 -2.20 22.97
CA LEU A 151 28.65 -2.91 22.87
C LEU A 151 29.82 -1.94 22.98
N ASP A 152 29.73 -0.78 22.33
CA ASP A 152 30.74 0.28 22.39
C ASP A 152 30.83 0.89 23.80
N ALA A 153 29.69 1.10 24.47
CA ALA A 153 29.66 1.55 25.87
C ALA A 153 30.21 0.50 26.85
N ALA A 154 29.94 -0.79 26.62
CA ALA A 154 30.50 -1.87 27.41
C ALA A 154 32.02 -2.04 27.20
N ALA A 155 32.51 -1.86 25.97
CA ALA A 155 33.93 -1.86 25.65
C ALA A 155 34.66 -0.66 26.28
N ALA A 156 34.04 0.52 26.28
CA ALA A 156 34.58 1.69 26.96
C ALA A 156 34.63 1.53 28.49
N ALA A 157 33.61 0.91 29.10
CA ALA A 157 33.59 0.59 30.53
C ALA A 157 34.68 -0.43 30.90
N ALA A 158 34.89 -1.46 30.07
CA ALA A 158 35.95 -2.45 30.28
C ALA A 158 37.36 -1.89 30.07
N ALA A 159 37.53 -0.86 29.22
CA ALA A 159 38.81 -0.19 29.01
C ALA A 159 39.15 0.80 30.15
N GLY A 160 38.14 1.41 30.79
CA GLY A 160 38.33 2.29 31.94
C GLY A 160 38.71 1.55 33.24
N ASP A 161 38.30 0.28 33.38
CA ASP A 161 38.60 -0.56 34.55
C ASP A 161 40.01 -1.18 34.52
N ALA A 162 40.76 -0.97 33.43
CA ALA A 162 42.12 -1.49 33.23
C ALA A 162 43.24 -0.47 33.51
N ASP A 163 42.90 0.80 33.80
CA ASP A 163 43.86 1.91 33.99
C ASP A 163 44.04 2.37 35.45
N ASP A 164 43.25 1.83 36.40
CA ASP A 164 43.26 2.27 37.82
C ASP A 164 44.14 1.38 38.73
N GLY A 165 45.15 0.72 38.15
CA GLY A 165 45.99 -0.28 38.81
C GLY A 165 47.46 -0.22 38.44
N ALA A 166 48.11 0.93 38.67
CA ALA A 166 49.57 1.04 38.77
C ALA A 166 49.98 2.23 39.65
#